data_AF-A0A0D6JMG7-F1
#
_entry.id   AF-A0A0D6JMG7-F1
#
_cell.length_a   1.000
_cell.length_b   1.000
_cell.length_c   1.000
_cell.angle_alpha   90.00
_cell.angle_beta   90.00
_cell.angle_gamma   90.00
#
_symmetry.space_group_name_H-M   'P 1'
#
loop_
_entity.id
_entity.type
_entity.pdbx_description
1 polymer ?
#
loop_
_entity_poly.entity_id
_entity_poly.type
_entity_poly.pdbx_seq_one_letter_code
_entity_poly.pdbx_strand_id
1 'polypeptide(L)'
;MVELGVLRVLTLDDPEEVALHGRLVERHYPHVSTLSRCIPDHPDGIPNAAAEADALPHIEALGRELATEVDALCVSCALDPGVEALDEALDIPVARRDARPRKRGRVGHS
;
A
#
# COMPACT_ATOMS: atom_id res chain seq x y z
N MET A 1 3.18 -14.14 13.28
CA MET A 1 2.49 -13.92 11.99
C MET A 1 2.79 -12.48 11.63
N VAL A 2 3.02 -12.17 10.35
CA VAL A 2 3.23 -10.79 9.88
C VAL A 2 1.94 -10.32 9.24
N GLU A 3 1.43 -9.17 9.66
CA GLU A 3 0.27 -8.53 9.03
C GLU A 3 0.73 -7.60 7.90
N LEU A 4 0.28 -7.86 6.68
CA LEU A 4 0.60 -7.07 5.50
C LEU A 4 -0.64 -6.31 5.01
N GLY A 5 -0.57 -4.98 5.00
CA GLY A 5 -1.55 -4.14 4.35
C GLY A 5 -1.41 -4.21 2.83
N VAL A 6 -2.48 -4.51 2.11
CA VAL A 6 -2.52 -4.50 0.65
C VAL A 6 -3.44 -3.37 0.18
N LEU A 7 -2.84 -2.27 -0.22
CA LEU A 7 -3.56 -1.08 -0.69
C LEU A 7 -3.84 -1.21 -2.20
N ARG A 8 -5.12 -1.20 -2.58
CA ARG A 8 -5.57 -1.24 -3.97
C ARG A 8 -5.81 0.19 -4.47
N VAL A 9 -5.19 0.54 -5.59
CA VAL A 9 -5.25 1.88 -6.19
C VAL A 9 -6.41 2.05 -7.20
N LEU A 10 -7.42 1.18 -7.10
CA LEU A 10 -8.68 1.29 -7.81
C LEU A 10 -9.81 0.96 -6.85
N THR A 11 -10.97 1.58 -7.04
CA THR A 11 -12.17 1.32 -6.25
C THR A 11 -12.84 0.04 -6.73
N LEU A 12 -13.14 -0.85 -5.79
CA LEU A 12 -13.79 -2.13 -6.03
C LEU A 12 -14.89 -2.30 -4.99
N ASP A 13 -16.09 -2.67 -5.45
CA ASP A 13 -17.25 -2.88 -4.57
C ASP A 13 -17.26 -4.30 -3.98
N ASP A 14 -16.70 -5.29 -4.70
CA ASP A 14 -16.66 -6.68 -4.25
C ASP A 14 -15.47 -6.92 -3.30
N PRO A 15 -15.71 -7.26 -2.02
CA PRO A 15 -14.64 -7.60 -1.08
C PRO A 15 -13.75 -8.74 -1.54
N GLU A 16 -14.29 -9.70 -2.32
CA GLU A 16 -13.50 -10.80 -2.87
C GLU A 16 -12.49 -10.30 -3.91
N GLU A 17 -12.85 -9.29 -4.70
CA GLU A 17 -11.95 -8.66 -5.66
C GLU A 17 -10.90 -7.79 -4.96
N VAL A 18 -11.29 -7.05 -3.91
CA VAL A 18 -10.36 -6.27 -3.07
C VAL A 18 -9.27 -7.17 -2.49
N ALA A 19 -9.66 -8.34 -1.95
CA ALA A 19 -8.76 -9.28 -1.29
C ALA A 19 -7.98 -10.19 -2.26
N LEU A 20 -8.23 -10.15 -3.57
CA LEU A 20 -7.62 -11.08 -4.54
C LEU A 20 -6.09 -11.13 -4.45
N HIS A 21 -5.42 -9.97 -4.40
CA HIS A 21 -3.96 -9.91 -4.30
C HIS A 21 -3.46 -10.35 -2.93
N GLY A 22 -4.18 -10.04 -1.85
CA GLY A 22 -3.87 -10.51 -0.50
C GLY A 22 -3.90 -12.04 -0.41
N ARG A 23 -4.96 -12.68 -0.93
CA ARG A 23 -5.07 -14.15 -0.97
C ARG A 23 -3.95 -14.82 -1.76
N LEU A 24 -3.45 -14.17 -2.83
CA LEU A 24 -2.28 -14.66 -3.56
C LEU A 24 -1.01 -14.62 -2.69
N VAL A 25 -0.80 -13.53 -1.94
CA VAL A 25 0.31 -13.41 -0.99
C VAL A 25 0.23 -14.50 0.08
N GLU A 26 -0.91 -14.65 0.74
CA GLU A 26 -1.10 -15.65 1.81
C GLU A 26 -0.85 -17.09 1.32
N ARG A 27 -1.26 -17.39 0.08
CA ARG A 27 -0.99 -18.70 -0.56
C ARG A 27 0.50 -18.97 -0.73
N HIS A 28 1.29 -17.96 -1.05
CA HIS A 28 2.74 -18.10 -1.28
C HIS A 28 3.57 -17.96 0.00
N TYR A 29 3.05 -17.25 1.01
CA TYR A 29 3.74 -16.95 2.26
C TYR A 29 2.86 -17.31 3.46
N PRO A 30 2.86 -18.58 3.91
CA PRO A 30 1.93 -19.08 4.94
C PRO A 30 2.04 -18.44 6.34
N HIS A 31 3.03 -17.58 6.56
CA HIS A 31 3.27 -16.85 7.81
C HIS A 31 2.83 -15.39 7.75
N VAL A 32 2.29 -14.97 6.60
CA VAL A 32 1.76 -13.64 6.32
C VAL A 32 0.23 -13.72 6.30
N SER A 33 -0.42 -12.78 6.99
CA SER A 33 -1.84 -12.49 6.91
C SER A 33 -2.01 -11.14 6.22
N THR A 34 -3.10 -10.93 5.48
CA THR A 34 -3.30 -9.71 4.69
C THR A 34 -4.56 -8.94 5.06
N LEU A 35 -4.42 -7.61 5.16
CA LEU A 35 -5.53 -6.67 5.26
C LEU A 35 -5.60 -5.85 3.97
N SER A 36 -6.60 -6.14 3.14
CA SER A 36 -6.77 -5.46 1.84
C SER A 36 -7.83 -4.36 1.91
N ARG A 37 -7.52 -3.16 1.40
CA ARG A 37 -8.47 -2.04 1.24
C ARG A 37 -8.21 -1.30 -0.08
N CYS A 38 -9.24 -0.69 -0.65
CA CYS A 38 -9.13 0.14 -1.85
C CYS A 38 -9.36 1.62 -1.57
N ILE A 39 -8.79 2.48 -2.40
CA ILE A 39 -9.13 3.90 -2.41
C ILE A 39 -10.57 4.13 -2.90
N PRO A 40 -11.27 5.18 -2.44
CA PRO A 40 -12.59 5.56 -2.96
C PRO A 40 -12.50 6.29 -4.32
N ASP A 41 -13.62 6.43 -5.02
CA ASP A 41 -13.85 7.31 -6.19
C ASP A 41 -12.99 7.06 -7.46
N HIS A 42 -12.29 5.93 -7.54
CA HIS A 42 -11.40 5.56 -8.65
C HIS A 42 -11.77 4.19 -9.28
N PRO A 43 -12.99 3.99 -9.80
CA PRO A 43 -13.42 2.70 -10.39
C PRO A 43 -12.61 2.31 -11.63
N ASP A 44 -12.14 3.30 -12.40
CA ASP A 44 -11.28 3.09 -13.58
C ASP A 44 -9.78 2.98 -13.23
N GLY A 45 -9.45 3.05 -11.93
CA GLY A 45 -8.07 3.09 -11.44
C GLY A 45 -7.33 4.37 -11.86
N ILE A 46 -6.05 4.21 -12.20
CA ILE A 46 -5.13 5.33 -12.49
C ILE A 46 -4.57 5.19 -13.91
N PRO A 47 -5.34 5.57 -14.96
CA PRO A 47 -4.92 5.39 -16.36
C PRO A 47 -3.97 6.48 -16.86
N ASN A 48 -3.84 7.60 -16.15
CA ASN A 48 -3.05 8.76 -16.59
C ASN A 48 -2.59 9.61 -15.39
N ALA A 49 -1.71 10.58 -15.67
CA ALA A 49 -1.12 11.46 -14.64
C ALA A 49 -2.13 12.36 -13.92
N ALA A 50 -3.25 12.73 -14.57
CA ALA A 50 -4.28 13.53 -13.91
C ALA A 50 -5.05 12.69 -12.87
N ALA A 51 -5.41 11.45 -13.22
CA ALA A 51 -5.97 10.49 -12.27
C ALA A 51 -4.99 10.14 -11.16
N GLU A 52 -3.68 10.11 -11.44
CA GLU A 52 -2.67 9.86 -10.41
C GLU A 52 -2.61 11.00 -9.39
N ALA A 53 -2.60 12.24 -9.87
CA ALA A 53 -2.62 13.41 -9.00
C ALA A 53 -3.87 13.46 -8.10
N ASP A 54 -5.02 13.04 -8.63
CA ASP A 54 -6.28 12.92 -7.88
C ASP A 54 -6.27 11.76 -6.87
N ALA A 55 -5.69 10.62 -7.24
CA ALA A 55 -5.61 9.43 -6.39
C ALA A 55 -4.62 9.57 -5.22
N LEU A 56 -3.53 10.35 -5.40
CA LEU A 56 -2.44 10.46 -4.42
C LEU A 56 -2.91 10.79 -3.00
N PRO A 57 -3.76 11.82 -2.76
CA PRO A 57 -4.32 12.09 -1.44
C PRO A 57 -5.06 10.91 -0.82
N HIS A 58 -5.81 10.14 -1.61
CA HIS A 58 -6.55 8.98 -1.14
C HIS A 58 -5.63 7.80 -0.80
N ILE A 59 -4.62 7.55 -1.63
CA ILE A 59 -3.59 6.53 -1.40
C ILE A 59 -2.84 6.84 -0.10
N GLU A 60 -2.43 8.10 0.07
CA GLU A 60 -1.72 8.54 1.25
C GLU A 60 -2.56 8.42 2.53
N ALA A 61 -3.82 8.84 2.48
CA ALA A 61 -4.75 8.73 3.61
C ALA A 61 -4.97 7.27 4.01
N LEU A 62 -5.29 6.41 3.04
CA LEU A 62 -5.53 4.99 3.28
C LEU A 62 -4.26 4.27 3.74
N GLY A 63 -3.09 4.62 3.19
CA GLY A 63 -1.82 4.06 3.62
C GLY A 63 -1.49 4.38 5.08
N ARG A 64 -1.78 5.61 5.54
CA ARG A 64 -1.65 5.99 6.95
C ARG A 64 -2.63 5.26 7.86
N GLU A 65 -3.87 5.08 7.42
CA GLU A 65 -4.88 4.32 8.15
C GLU A 65 -4.45 2.86 8.33
N LEU A 66 -4.14 2.17 7.21
CA LEU A 66 -3.70 0.78 7.23
C LEU A 66 -2.45 0.58 8.08
N ALA A 67 -1.50 1.52 8.04
CA ALA A 67 -0.26 1.45 8.82
C ALA A 67 -0.47 1.40 10.34
N THR A 68 -1.66 1.73 10.84
CA THR A 68 -2.00 1.58 12.27
C THR A 68 -2.39 0.15 12.65
N GLU A 69 -2.68 -0.70 11.66
CA GLU A 69 -3.23 -2.05 11.81
C GLU A 69 -2.27 -3.16 11.32
N VAL A 70 -1.18 -2.82 10.63
CA VAL A 70 -0.31 -3.79 9.93
C VAL A 70 1.17 -3.58 10.21
N ASP A 71 1.98 -4.63 10.05
CA ASP A 71 3.43 -4.60 10.25
C ASP A 71 4.19 -4.04 9.03
N ALA A 72 3.62 -4.17 7.83
CA ALA A 72 4.17 -3.67 6.58
C ALA A 72 3.05 -3.32 5.59
N LEU A 73 3.32 -2.41 4.66
CA LEU A 73 2.36 -1.97 3.64
C LEU A 73 2.86 -2.31 2.24
N CYS A 74 1.96 -2.70 1.34
CA CYS A 74 2.21 -2.90 -0.08
C CYS A 74 1.17 -2.11 -0.89
N VAL A 75 1.64 -1.19 -1.73
CA VAL A 75 0.77 -0.54 -2.73
C VAL A 75 0.69 -1.46 -3.93
N SER A 76 -0.47 -2.05 -4.15
CA SER A 76 -0.67 -3.06 -5.18
C SER A 76 -0.94 -2.40 -6.53
N CYS A 77 0.12 -1.91 -7.16
CA CYS A 77 0.12 -1.32 -8.49
C CYS A 77 1.49 -1.53 -9.14
N ALA A 78 1.54 -1.64 -10.47
CA ALA A 78 2.82 -1.80 -11.18
C ALA A 78 3.67 -0.52 -11.24
N LEU A 79 3.05 0.64 -11.00
CA LEU A 79 3.67 1.97 -11.07
C LEU A 79 4.02 2.56 -9.70
N ASP A 80 3.70 1.86 -8.59
CA ASP A 80 4.01 2.28 -7.23
C ASP A 80 3.57 3.74 -6.87
N PRO A 81 2.35 4.19 -7.22
CA PRO A 81 1.92 5.56 -6.95
C PRO A 81 1.86 5.82 -5.44
N GLY A 82 2.44 6.95 -5.01
CA GLY A 82 2.47 7.35 -3.60
C GLY A 82 3.40 6.54 -2.69
N VAL A 83 4.10 5.52 -3.19
CA VAL A 83 4.99 4.66 -2.39
C VAL A 83 6.14 5.44 -1.77
N GLU A 84 6.77 6.35 -2.51
CA GLU A 84 7.89 7.16 -1.97
C GLU A 84 7.41 8.05 -0.81
N ALA A 85 6.27 8.73 -0.97
CA ALA A 85 5.70 9.59 0.06
C ALA A 85 5.29 8.79 1.31
N LEU A 86 4.65 7.63 1.13
CA LEU A 86 4.29 6.72 2.22
C LEU A 86 5.53 6.17 2.92
N ASP A 87 6.57 5.84 2.16
CA ASP A 87 7.80 5.31 2.73
C ASP A 87 8.56 6.35 3.58
N GLU A 88 8.52 7.61 3.19
CA GLU A 88 9.10 8.70 3.97
C GLU A 88 8.23 9.04 5.20
N ALA A 89 6.91 8.90 5.11
CA ALA A 89 5.98 9.30 6.17
C ALA A 89 5.70 8.21 7.22
N LEU A 90 5.82 6.93 6.88
CA LEU A 90 5.43 5.82 7.76
C LEU A 90 6.64 5.18 8.44
N ASP A 91 6.48 4.71 9.67
CA ASP A 91 7.53 4.00 10.40
C ASP A 91 7.71 2.54 9.95
N ILE A 92 6.62 1.92 9.48
CA ILE A 92 6.59 0.54 8.97
C ILE A 92 7.17 0.44 7.55
N PRO A 93 7.71 -0.71 7.12
CA PRO A 93 8.19 -0.89 5.74
C PRO A 93 7.06 -0.73 4.71
N VAL A 94 7.34 0.00 3.63
CA VAL A 94 6.47 0.08 2.45
C VAL A 94 7.15 -0.67 1.30
N ALA A 95 6.55 -1.78 0.89
CA ALA A 95 6.99 -2.61 -0.22
C ALA A 95 6.85 -1.83 -1.53
N ARG A 96 7.85 -1.98 -2.39
CA ARG A 96 7.97 -1.33 -3.69
C ARG A 96 8.61 -2.29 -4.68
N ARG A 97 8.51 -2.02 -5.98
CA ARG A 97 9.10 -2.88 -7.00
C ARG A 97 10.64 -2.91 -6.95
N ASP A 98 11.27 -1.78 -6.62
CA ASP A 98 12.73 -1.64 -6.58
C ASP A 98 13.33 -1.85 -5.19
N ALA A 99 14.48 -2.54 -5.13
CA ALA A 99 15.16 -2.82 -3.86
C ALA A 99 15.94 -1.62 -3.28
N ARG A 100 15.43 -0.39 -3.41
CA ARG A 100 16.10 0.78 -2.83
C ARG A 100 15.98 0.75 -1.31
N PRO A 101 17.09 0.92 -0.58
CA PRO A 101 17.05 0.99 0.87
C PRO A 101 16.27 2.24 1.31
N ARG A 102 15.45 2.08 2.35
CA ARG A 102 14.78 3.19 3.04
C ARG A 102 15.80 4.27 3.40
N LYS A 103 15.52 5.52 3.03
CA LYS A 103 16.30 6.68 3.47
C LYS A 103 15.96 6.99 4.94
N ARG A 104 16.30 6.10 5.87
CA ARG A 104 16.17 6.43 7.30
C ARG A 104 17.23 7.46 7.66
N GLY A 105 16.82 8.71 7.84
CA GLY A 105 17.59 9.66 8.63
C GLY A 105 17.78 9.05 10.02
N ARG A 106 19.04 8.88 10.45
CA ARG A 106 19.33 8.57 11.84
C ARG A 106 18.78 9.72 12.68
N VAL A 107 17.60 9.55 13.29
CA VAL A 107 17.25 10.33 14.47
C VAL A 107 18.13 9.80 15.58
N GLY A 108 19.31 10.40 15.71
CA GLY A 108 20.21 10.17 16.81
C GLY A 108 19.46 10.49 18.09
N HIS A 109 19.19 9.46 18.89
CA HIS A 109 18.86 9.66 20.29
C HIS A 109 20.14 10.16 20.96
N SER A 110 20.18 11.46 21.27
CA SER A 110 21.09 12.06 22.24
C SER A 110 20.35 12.24 23.55
#